data_AF-W2Y6M9-F1
#
_entry.id   AF-W2Y6M9-F1
#
_cell.length_a   1.000
_cell.length_b   1.000
_cell.length_c   1.000
_cell.angle_alpha   90.00
_cell.angle_beta   90.00
_cell.angle_gamma   90.00
#
_symmetry.space_group_name_H-M   'P 1'
#
loop_
_entity.id
_entity.type
_entity.pdbx_description
1 polymer ?
#
loop_
_entity_poly.entity_id
_entity_poly.type
_entity_poly.pdbx_seq_one_letter_code
_entity_poly.pdbx_strand_id
1 'polypeptide(L)'
;KKQVTIRLNPKAKKVGRPQKKKKATSAGEKKDRKWYEAIEEGRKTAGEVTLSALLNSLDREQPGLVETQRRLSGVLVKYEEAEKKKPKYKVLKNPVLILDPFFVLPSKLLSACIKVLPVSNTQDTAISIEDSQSSKGPRQQRASGKEGVETVLIKDVGSFSRDQIEIFKRVQNMKAAVHSGIDMHRWLVDKGIASLPAGYHGFANQVADEVMATYPYKKIQGHPNLTDYAYVMLYTVSPPEWLTDAAIRAVCWRLTEDYPTCRFAGFQSASPKQKRTRNKENDLVDVSIRTAVQQYIRDDSVQTVMLPLNFDNFHWCCVVIKVTEKRIYFYDPLNQTAYVNACSDIATTMKITGLQDYNVISQNNPLQFDGFSCGVYVCWMFIHKVIPGLHVDMIDTSLTRRRVELFFYLLKGRLLPLEGNTAVASNPDDEEEKMKAPSSEEKPGSDEEVPSTQIAQ
;
A
#
# COMPACT_ATOMS: atom_id res chain seq x y z
N LYS A 1 29.87 37.23 50.92
CA LYS A 1 30.32 36.57 49.67
C LYS A 1 31.72 36.01 49.92
N LYS A 2 31.89 34.67 49.99
CA LYS A 2 33.23 34.05 50.13
C LYS A 2 33.93 34.11 48.78
N GLN A 3 35.07 34.78 48.73
CA GLN A 3 35.90 34.91 47.53
C GLN A 3 36.61 33.56 47.31
N VAL A 4 36.35 32.93 46.16
CA VAL A 4 36.99 31.67 45.79
C VAL A 4 38.38 32.01 45.22
N THR A 5 39.43 31.70 45.98
CA THR A 5 40.82 31.87 45.52
C THR A 5 41.27 30.58 44.83
N ILE A 6 41.27 30.58 43.50
CA ILE A 6 41.76 29.46 42.70
C ILE A 6 43.30 29.52 42.70
N ARG A 7 43.96 28.57 43.37
CA ARG A 7 45.41 28.34 43.25
C ARG A 7 45.68 27.28 42.20
N LEU A 8 46.25 27.68 41.07
CA LEU A 8 46.74 26.76 40.03
C LEU A 8 48.07 26.16 40.47
N ASN A 9 48.23 24.84 40.32
CA ASN A 9 49.44 24.12 40.67
C ASN A 9 50.61 24.54 39.74
N PRO A 10 51.69 25.17 40.25
CA PRO A 10 52.80 25.63 39.42
C PRO A 10 53.64 24.49 38.83
N LYS A 11 53.47 23.25 39.31
CA LYS A 11 54.11 22.04 38.74
C LYS A 11 53.27 21.35 37.66
N ALA A 12 52.06 21.83 37.37
CA ALA A 12 51.27 21.31 36.27
C ALA A 12 51.92 21.71 34.94
N LYS A 13 52.32 20.72 34.12
CA LYS A 13 52.81 20.98 32.75
C LYS A 13 51.76 21.82 32.02
N LYS A 14 52.16 22.99 31.52
CA LYS A 14 51.36 23.77 30.55
C LYS A 14 51.19 22.90 29.31
N VAL A 15 50.11 22.13 29.25
CA VAL A 15 49.67 21.50 28.01
C VAL A 15 49.18 22.65 27.13
N GLY A 16 50.06 23.11 26.23
CA GLY A 16 49.70 24.10 25.23
C GLY A 16 48.45 23.63 24.46
N ARG A 17 47.70 24.59 23.90
CA ARG A 17 46.52 24.30 23.07
C ARG A 17 46.84 23.14 22.13
N PRO A 18 46.07 22.03 22.14
CA PRO A 18 46.31 20.90 21.25
C PRO A 18 46.50 21.41 19.82
N GLN A 19 47.57 20.99 19.15
CA GLN A 19 47.81 21.43 17.77
C GLN A 19 46.60 21.06 16.90
N LYS A 20 45.89 22.09 16.42
CA LYS A 20 44.77 21.91 15.48
C LYS A 20 45.34 21.23 14.24
N LYS A 21 44.87 20.03 13.90
CA LYS A 21 45.26 19.30 12.68
C LYS A 21 44.76 20.07 11.44
N LYS A 22 45.46 21.14 11.06
CA LYS A 22 45.03 22.14 10.05
C LYS A 22 44.55 21.52 8.74
N LYS A 23 45.23 20.47 8.24
CA LYS A 23 44.86 19.77 7.00
C LYS A 23 43.50 19.08 7.10
N ALA A 24 43.26 18.34 8.19
CA ALA A 24 41.98 17.67 8.42
C ALA A 24 40.84 18.66 8.65
N THR A 25 41.11 19.78 9.34
CA THR A 25 40.08 20.82 9.56
C THR A 25 39.74 21.56 8.26
N SER A 26 40.73 21.93 7.45
CA SER A 26 40.50 22.59 6.15
C SER A 26 39.77 21.68 5.15
N ALA A 27 40.06 20.37 5.14
CA ALA A 27 39.32 19.41 4.32
C ALA A 27 37.85 19.28 4.77
N GLY A 28 37.60 19.27 6.08
CA GLY A 28 36.25 19.28 6.66
C GLY A 28 35.47 20.55 6.27
N GLU A 29 36.06 21.73 6.47
CA GLU A 29 35.44 23.02 6.13
C GLU A 29 35.10 23.13 4.62
N LYS A 30 35.96 22.61 3.74
CA LYS A 30 35.66 22.54 2.29
C LYS A 30 34.49 21.61 1.98
N LYS A 31 34.41 20.45 2.65
CA LYS A 31 33.29 19.51 2.48
C LYS A 31 31.98 20.13 2.98
N ASP A 32 32.02 20.78 4.13
CA ASP A 32 30.84 21.42 4.73
C ASP A 32 30.34 22.59 3.88
N ARG A 33 31.25 23.40 3.32
CA ARG A 33 30.89 24.48 2.39
C ARG A 33 30.19 23.97 1.13
N LYS A 34 30.70 22.89 0.52
CA LYS A 34 30.03 22.26 -0.65
C LYS A 34 28.60 21.81 -0.32
N TRP A 35 28.42 21.20 0.85
CA TRP A 35 27.07 20.82 1.31
C TRP A 35 26.17 22.01 1.55
N TYR A 36 26.71 23.10 2.10
CA TYR A 36 25.96 24.34 2.31
C TYR A 36 25.51 24.95 0.98
N GLU A 37 26.42 25.08 0.01
CA GLU A 37 26.11 25.60 -1.33
C GLU A 37 25.04 24.75 -2.04
N ALA A 38 25.16 23.41 -1.97
CA ALA A 38 24.17 22.49 -2.55
C ALA A 38 22.80 22.57 -1.85
N ILE A 39 22.77 22.78 -0.53
CA ILE A 39 21.52 22.97 0.23
C ILE A 39 20.85 24.30 -0.15
N GLU A 40 21.62 25.38 -0.32
CA GLU A 40 21.07 26.68 -0.76
C GLU A 40 20.48 26.61 -2.17
N GLU A 41 21.14 25.92 -3.09
CA GLU A 41 20.57 25.63 -4.42
C GLU A 41 19.30 24.75 -4.32
N GLY A 42 19.33 23.76 -3.42
CA GLY A 42 18.18 22.91 -3.12
C GLY A 42 16.97 23.70 -2.62
N ARG A 43 17.18 24.66 -1.70
CA ARG A 43 16.13 25.58 -1.21
C ARG A 43 15.55 26.44 -2.32
N LYS A 44 16.40 27.00 -3.18
CA LYS A 44 15.94 27.76 -4.36
C LYS A 44 15.08 26.90 -5.28
N THR A 45 15.49 25.66 -5.53
CA THR A 45 14.74 24.71 -6.34
C THR A 45 13.38 24.39 -5.72
N ALA A 46 13.33 24.16 -4.41
CA ALA A 46 12.11 23.88 -3.67
C ALA A 46 11.16 25.09 -3.53
N GLY A 47 11.71 26.31 -3.65
CA GLY A 47 11.01 27.57 -3.40
C GLY A 47 10.81 27.87 -1.92
N GLU A 48 11.45 27.11 -1.01
CA GLU A 48 11.17 27.13 0.42
C GLU A 48 12.44 26.94 1.25
N VAL A 49 12.47 27.51 2.46
CA VAL A 49 13.68 27.52 3.31
C VAL A 49 13.73 26.38 4.33
N THR A 50 12.58 25.79 4.68
CA THR A 50 12.46 24.63 5.57
C THR A 50 11.67 23.50 4.92
N LEU A 51 11.92 22.25 5.32
CA LEU A 51 11.17 21.10 4.81
C LEU A 51 9.68 21.13 5.24
N SER A 52 9.37 21.68 6.41
CA SER A 52 7.99 21.86 6.85
C SER A 52 7.24 22.84 5.96
N ALA A 53 7.85 24.00 5.66
CA ALA A 53 7.26 24.99 4.75
C ALA A 53 7.08 24.41 3.34
N LEU A 54 8.06 23.66 2.84
CA LEU A 54 7.95 22.92 1.58
C LEU A 54 6.72 22.00 1.56
N LEU A 55 6.58 21.11 2.53
CA LEU A 55 5.43 20.20 2.57
C LEU A 55 4.10 20.96 2.69
N ASN A 56 4.02 21.95 3.57
CA ASN A 56 2.80 22.74 3.77
C ASN A 56 2.39 23.50 2.49
N SER A 57 3.35 24.03 1.74
CA SER A 57 3.08 24.70 0.47
C SER A 57 2.58 23.71 -0.59
N LEU A 58 3.17 22.50 -0.68
CA LEU A 58 2.72 21.45 -1.59
C LEU A 58 1.29 20.99 -1.26
N ASP A 59 0.95 20.83 0.02
CA ASP A 59 -0.41 20.43 0.42
C ASP A 59 -1.46 21.51 0.14
N ARG A 60 -1.06 22.78 0.27
CA ARG A 60 -1.92 23.95 0.04
C ARG A 60 -2.15 24.20 -1.45
N GLU A 61 -1.08 24.19 -2.24
CA GLU A 61 -1.10 24.50 -3.67
C GLU A 61 -1.52 23.29 -4.52
N GLN A 62 -1.27 22.08 -4.03
CA GLN A 62 -1.55 20.81 -4.70
C GLN A 62 -1.13 20.79 -6.18
N PRO A 63 0.15 21.09 -6.50
CA PRO A 63 0.61 21.09 -7.87
C PRO A 63 0.62 19.66 -8.47
N GLY A 64 0.64 19.59 -9.80
CA GLY A 64 0.79 18.32 -10.53
C GLY A 64 2.14 17.63 -10.27
N LEU A 65 2.30 16.42 -10.80
CA LEU A 65 3.43 15.54 -10.48
C LEU A 65 4.78 16.14 -10.87
N VAL A 66 4.89 16.76 -12.03
CA VAL A 66 6.15 17.34 -12.54
C VAL A 66 6.65 18.47 -11.64
N GLU A 67 5.77 19.41 -11.28
CA GLU A 67 6.15 20.53 -10.43
C GLU A 67 6.44 20.06 -8.99
N THR A 68 5.65 19.10 -8.48
CA THR A 68 5.93 18.48 -7.17
C THR A 68 7.31 17.81 -7.18
N GLN A 69 7.64 17.05 -8.23
CA GLN A 69 8.94 16.40 -8.38
C GLN A 69 10.07 17.42 -8.43
N ARG A 70 9.91 18.49 -9.22
CA ARG A 70 10.89 19.57 -9.36
C ARG A 70 11.20 20.17 -8.00
N ARG A 71 10.19 20.56 -7.22
CA ARG A 71 10.39 21.16 -5.89
C ARG A 71 11.04 20.20 -4.90
N LEU A 72 10.64 18.93 -4.90
CA LEU A 72 11.24 17.91 -4.03
C LEU A 72 12.67 17.52 -4.43
N SER A 73 13.05 17.70 -5.70
CA SER A 73 14.40 17.40 -6.17
C SER A 73 15.49 18.23 -5.46
N GLY A 74 15.13 19.43 -4.97
CA GLY A 74 15.99 20.27 -4.15
C GLY A 74 16.32 19.69 -2.76
N VAL A 75 15.56 18.70 -2.28
CA VAL A 75 15.85 18.06 -0.99
C VAL A 75 16.85 16.93 -1.17
N LEU A 76 18.07 17.13 -0.68
CA LEU A 76 19.16 16.16 -0.82
C LEU A 76 19.07 15.03 0.22
N VAL A 77 19.69 13.89 -0.07
CA VAL A 77 19.95 12.82 0.91
C VAL A 77 21.36 13.03 1.47
N LYS A 78 21.51 13.01 2.79
CA LYS A 78 22.80 13.22 3.46
C LYS A 78 23.13 12.06 4.38
N TYR A 79 24.43 11.81 4.61
CA TYR A 79 24.95 10.76 5.50
C TYR A 79 24.75 9.33 5.02
N GLU A 80 24.93 9.08 3.72
CA GLU A 80 24.88 7.73 3.14
C GLU A 80 25.86 6.76 3.83
N GLU A 81 27.03 7.26 4.26
CA GLU A 81 28.02 6.49 5.01
C GLU A 81 27.51 6.00 6.39
N ALA A 82 26.43 6.61 6.89
CA ALA A 82 25.80 6.26 8.16
C ALA A 82 24.55 5.38 8.00
N GLU A 83 24.23 4.90 6.78
CA GLU A 83 23.01 4.14 6.48
C GLU A 83 22.78 2.96 7.45
N LYS A 84 23.85 2.29 7.88
CA LYS A 84 23.81 1.12 8.77
C LYS A 84 23.92 1.44 10.27
N LYS A 85 23.98 2.73 10.65
CA LYS A 85 24.10 3.11 12.06
C LYS A 85 22.80 2.85 12.82
N LYS A 86 22.93 2.49 14.10
CA LYS A 86 21.80 2.22 14.99
C LYS A 86 21.38 3.50 15.73
N PRO A 87 20.20 4.07 15.47
CA PRO A 87 19.68 5.20 16.21
C PRO A 87 19.30 4.80 17.64
N LYS A 88 19.27 5.77 18.56
CA LYS A 88 18.82 5.60 19.94
C LYS A 88 17.79 6.65 20.30
N TYR A 89 16.62 6.22 20.76
CA TYR A 89 15.61 7.10 21.31
C TYR A 89 15.98 7.56 22.73
N LYS A 90 15.82 8.85 23.02
CA LYS A 90 15.94 9.45 24.36
C LYS A 90 14.99 10.63 24.49
N VAL A 91 14.49 10.86 25.72
CA VAL A 91 13.81 12.11 26.10
C VAL A 91 14.84 13.00 26.78
N LEU A 92 15.15 14.16 26.19
CA LEU A 92 16.21 15.06 26.65
C LEU A 92 15.65 16.44 26.98
N LYS A 93 16.06 17.04 28.10
CA LYS A 93 15.52 18.33 28.54
C LYS A 93 15.95 19.50 27.64
N ASN A 94 17.19 19.49 27.18
CA ASN A 94 17.79 20.50 26.30
C ASN A 94 18.70 19.79 25.28
N PRO A 95 18.15 19.05 24.30
CA PRO A 95 18.99 18.41 23.30
C PRO A 95 19.65 19.45 22.40
N VAL A 96 20.90 19.17 22.00
CA VAL A 96 21.54 19.89 20.88
C VAL A 96 21.08 19.21 19.59
N LEU A 97 20.12 19.84 18.91
CA LEU A 97 19.55 19.38 17.66
C LEU A 97 20.27 20.01 16.46
N ILE A 98 20.21 19.34 15.32
CA ILE A 98 20.54 19.98 14.04
C ILE A 98 19.41 20.97 13.73
N LEU A 99 19.74 22.25 13.58
CA LEU A 99 18.77 23.30 13.27
C LEU A 99 18.38 23.26 11.79
N ASP A 100 17.08 23.34 11.52
CA ASP A 100 16.46 23.46 10.19
C ASP A 100 17.13 22.64 9.07
N PRO A 101 17.24 21.31 9.24
CA PRO A 101 17.83 20.46 8.23
C PRO A 101 17.00 20.53 6.94
N PHE A 102 17.64 20.94 5.85
CA PHE A 102 17.06 20.92 4.50
C PHE A 102 17.65 19.75 3.68
N PHE A 103 17.56 18.57 4.25
CA PHE A 103 17.97 17.29 3.67
C PHE A 103 17.20 16.18 4.38
N VAL A 104 17.20 14.96 3.83
CA VAL A 104 16.68 13.77 4.52
C VAL A 104 17.80 12.77 4.79
N LEU A 105 17.57 11.90 5.78
CA LEU A 105 18.46 10.76 6.06
C LEU A 105 18.26 9.66 4.98
N PRO A 106 19.24 8.76 4.80
CA PRO A 106 19.09 7.62 3.89
C PRO A 106 17.94 6.73 4.33
N SER A 107 17.23 6.11 3.37
CA SER A 107 15.98 5.37 3.61
C SER A 107 16.08 4.31 4.73
N LYS A 108 17.14 3.49 4.74
CA LYS A 108 17.32 2.45 5.78
C LYS A 108 17.56 3.08 7.16
N LEU A 109 18.36 4.13 7.25
CA LEU A 109 18.62 4.83 8.51
C LEU A 109 17.35 5.52 9.02
N LEU A 110 16.60 6.19 8.15
CA LEU A 110 15.34 6.83 8.53
C LEU A 110 14.32 5.82 9.02
N SER A 111 14.21 4.68 8.34
CA SER A 111 13.35 3.56 8.78
C SER A 111 13.75 3.06 10.16
N ALA A 112 15.05 2.93 10.44
CA ALA A 112 15.53 2.59 11.77
C ALA A 112 15.20 3.68 12.82
N CYS A 113 15.22 4.96 12.43
CA CYS A 113 14.85 6.08 13.32
C CYS A 113 13.37 6.03 13.70
N ILE A 114 12.49 5.78 12.72
CA ILE A 114 11.05 5.60 12.97
C ILE A 114 10.80 4.41 13.88
N LYS A 115 11.48 3.27 13.66
CA LYS A 115 11.31 2.06 14.48
C LYS A 115 11.67 2.21 15.96
N VAL A 116 12.57 3.14 16.31
CA VAL A 116 12.94 3.37 17.73
C VAL A 116 12.03 4.39 18.42
N LEU A 117 11.21 5.13 17.67
CA LEU A 117 10.24 6.05 18.23
C LEU A 117 9.05 5.26 18.78
N PRO A 118 8.60 5.54 20.01
CA PRO A 118 7.32 5.02 20.50
C PRO A 118 6.18 5.39 19.55
N VAL A 119 5.18 4.52 19.42
CA VAL A 119 3.95 4.84 18.70
C VAL A 119 3.33 6.08 19.35
N SER A 120 3.15 7.13 18.57
CA SER A 120 2.45 8.32 19.03
C SER A 120 0.96 8.04 19.00
N ASN A 121 0.27 8.21 20.13
CA ASN A 121 -1.19 8.25 20.14
C ASN A 121 -1.62 9.55 19.46
N THR A 122 -1.97 9.46 18.18
CA THR A 122 -2.68 10.54 17.47
C THR A 122 -4.13 10.57 17.93
N GLN A 123 -4.86 11.67 17.68
CA GLN A 123 -6.31 11.70 17.96
C GLN A 123 -7.06 10.57 17.23
N ASP A 124 -6.58 10.20 16.03
CA ASP A 124 -7.15 9.14 15.19
C ASP A 124 -6.84 7.72 15.69
N THR A 125 -5.82 7.56 16.54
CA THR A 125 -5.40 6.27 17.12
C THR A 125 -5.58 6.24 18.64
N ALA A 126 -6.33 7.18 19.20
CA ALA A 126 -6.57 7.25 20.63
C ALA A 126 -7.50 6.10 21.05
N ILE A 127 -6.95 5.13 21.76
CA ILE A 127 -7.74 4.10 22.43
C ILE A 127 -8.47 4.79 23.59
N SER A 128 -9.77 4.99 23.47
CA SER A 128 -10.62 5.39 24.59
C SER A 128 -10.75 4.19 25.52
N ILE A 129 -10.23 4.31 26.74
CA ILE A 129 -10.47 3.33 27.81
C ILE A 129 -11.53 3.97 28.73
N GLU A 130 -12.79 3.65 28.50
CA GLU A 130 -13.83 3.67 29.54
C GLU A 130 -13.74 2.28 30.22
N ASP A 131 -13.50 2.10 31.52
CA ASP A 131 -14.08 2.78 32.67
C ASP A 131 -13.17 2.74 33.90
N SER A 132 -13.46 3.66 34.83
CA SER A 132 -13.17 3.60 36.28
C SER A 132 -11.72 3.80 36.75
N GLN A 133 -11.18 4.99 36.52
CA GLN A 133 -10.66 5.83 37.62
C GLN A 133 -10.57 7.29 37.18
N SER A 134 -11.13 8.16 38.01
CA SER A 134 -11.26 9.60 37.84
C SER A 134 -9.99 10.32 37.34
N SER A 135 -10.23 11.28 36.43
CA SER A 135 -9.39 12.44 36.06
C SER A 135 -8.38 12.28 34.91
N LYS A 136 -8.82 12.63 33.69
CA LYS A 136 -8.37 13.81 32.92
C LYS A 136 -9.03 13.84 31.54
N GLY A 137 -9.88 14.84 31.33
CA GLY A 137 -10.33 15.28 30.01
C GLY A 137 -9.20 15.93 29.19
N PRO A 138 -9.54 16.54 28.04
CA PRO A 138 -8.65 16.72 26.89
C PRO A 138 -7.39 17.53 27.20
N ARG A 139 -6.34 17.28 26.41
CA ARG A 139 -5.00 17.88 26.48
C ARG A 139 -5.06 19.39 26.21
N GLN A 140 -5.59 20.15 27.16
CA GLN A 140 -5.21 21.55 27.32
C GLN A 140 -3.69 21.58 27.44
N GLN A 141 -3.05 22.41 26.63
CA GLN A 141 -1.64 22.77 26.77
C GLN A 141 -1.40 23.19 28.22
N ARG A 142 -0.93 22.25 29.04
CA ARG A 142 -0.46 22.54 30.38
C ARG A 142 0.90 23.19 30.21
N ALA A 143 0.89 24.51 30.27
CA ALA A 143 2.08 25.32 30.51
C ALA A 143 2.69 24.90 31.85
N SER A 144 3.56 23.90 31.85
CA SER A 144 4.46 23.60 32.97
C SER A 144 5.84 23.26 32.41
N GLY A 145 6.80 24.17 32.56
CA GLY A 145 8.08 24.22 31.85
C GLY A 145 9.12 23.15 32.19
N LYS A 146 8.80 21.84 32.06
CA LYS A 146 9.79 20.74 32.05
C LYS A 146 9.33 19.53 31.21
N GLU A 147 8.82 19.72 30.00
CA GLU A 147 8.68 18.59 29.07
C GLU A 147 10.03 18.34 28.38
N GLY A 148 10.54 17.11 28.48
CA GLY A 148 11.71 16.71 27.72
C GLY A 148 11.35 16.49 26.26
N VAL A 149 12.28 16.80 25.36
CA VAL A 149 12.14 16.65 23.91
C VAL A 149 12.46 15.22 23.51
N GLU A 150 11.53 14.56 22.83
CA GLU A 150 11.74 13.26 22.18
C GLU A 150 12.80 13.40 21.08
N THR A 151 13.93 12.72 21.27
CA THR A 151 15.14 12.87 20.45
C THR A 151 15.64 11.53 19.97
N VAL A 152 15.94 11.44 18.68
CA VAL A 152 16.68 10.33 18.07
C VAL A 152 18.15 10.71 17.94
N LEU A 153 19.01 9.97 18.63
CA LEU A 153 20.46 10.15 18.62
C LEU A 153 21.11 9.18 17.63
N ILE A 154 21.92 9.71 16.71
CA ILE A 154 22.66 8.94 15.72
C ILE A 154 24.14 9.26 15.86
N LYS A 155 24.94 8.24 16.19
CA LYS A 155 26.38 8.40 16.43
C LYS A 155 27.08 9.03 15.21
N ASP A 156 27.91 10.05 15.45
CA ASP A 156 28.66 10.83 14.45
C ASP A 156 27.82 11.49 13.34
N VAL A 157 26.50 11.54 13.50
CA VAL A 157 25.59 12.25 12.58
C VAL A 157 24.96 13.43 13.30
N GLY A 158 24.33 13.18 14.46
CA GLY A 158 23.70 14.23 15.26
C GLY A 158 22.47 13.73 16.01
N SER A 159 21.69 14.71 16.50
CA SER A 159 20.44 14.50 17.21
C SER A 159 19.31 15.16 16.44
N PHE A 160 18.19 14.46 16.32
CA PHE A 160 16.99 14.95 15.65
C PHE A 160 15.79 14.85 16.58
N SER A 161 14.87 15.81 16.55
CA SER A 161 13.59 15.66 17.25
C SER A 161 12.70 14.63 16.56
N ARG A 162 11.65 14.16 17.24
CA ARG A 162 10.55 13.38 16.63
C ARG A 162 10.02 14.08 15.37
N ASP A 163 9.63 15.34 15.49
CA ASP A 163 9.05 16.12 14.38
C ASP A 163 9.97 16.17 13.16
N GLN A 164 11.29 16.31 13.36
CA GLN A 164 12.25 16.31 12.25
C GLN A 164 12.29 14.94 11.55
N ILE A 165 12.29 13.84 12.31
CA ILE A 165 12.27 12.49 11.76
C ILE A 165 10.96 12.21 11.00
N GLU A 166 9.83 12.67 11.53
CA GLU A 166 8.51 12.53 10.89
C GLU A 166 8.42 13.38 9.62
N ILE A 167 8.95 14.62 9.62
CA ILE A 167 9.08 15.46 8.41
C ILE A 167 9.95 14.78 7.36
N PHE A 168 11.10 14.22 7.73
CA PHE A 168 11.93 13.47 6.77
C PHE A 168 11.17 12.32 6.15
N LYS A 169 10.38 11.59 6.96
CA LYS A 169 9.59 10.46 6.47
C LYS A 169 8.49 10.93 5.54
N ARG A 170 7.84 12.04 5.85
CA ARG A 170 6.82 12.67 5.01
C ARG A 170 7.39 13.13 3.65
N VAL A 171 8.57 13.75 3.63
CA VAL A 171 9.27 14.09 2.38
C VAL A 171 9.59 12.84 1.57
N GLN A 172 10.11 11.77 2.19
CA GLN A 172 10.39 10.52 1.48
C GLN A 172 9.13 9.88 0.89
N ASN A 173 8.04 9.85 1.66
CA ASN A 173 6.76 9.32 1.19
C ASN A 173 6.21 10.15 0.02
N MET A 174 6.30 11.48 0.08
CA MET A 174 5.90 12.35 -1.03
C MET A 174 6.74 12.08 -2.29
N LYS A 175 8.06 11.95 -2.15
CA LYS A 175 8.94 11.61 -3.28
C LYS A 175 8.56 10.28 -3.92
N ALA A 176 8.30 9.25 -3.10
CA ALA A 176 7.87 7.95 -3.58
C ALA A 176 6.52 8.04 -4.31
N ALA A 177 5.54 8.74 -3.73
CA ALA A 177 4.21 8.90 -4.34
C ALA A 177 4.27 9.61 -5.70
N VAL A 178 5.08 10.67 -5.83
CA VAL A 178 5.29 11.37 -7.11
C VAL A 178 5.96 10.46 -8.13
N HIS A 179 6.97 9.71 -7.72
CA HIS A 179 7.66 8.77 -8.60
C HIS A 179 6.70 7.69 -9.13
N SER A 180 5.93 7.06 -8.25
CA SER A 180 4.92 6.06 -8.63
C SER A 180 3.84 6.65 -9.54
N GLY A 181 3.43 7.92 -9.33
CA GLY A 181 2.46 8.57 -10.22
C GLY A 181 3.01 8.82 -11.63
N ILE A 182 4.28 9.21 -11.75
CA ILE A 182 4.95 9.39 -13.04
C ILE A 182 5.12 8.05 -13.76
N ASP A 183 5.48 6.99 -13.04
CA ASP A 183 5.62 5.65 -13.60
C ASP A 183 4.26 5.07 -14.02
N MET A 184 3.20 5.31 -13.24
CA MET A 184 1.82 5.00 -13.62
C MET A 184 1.42 5.70 -14.92
N HIS A 185 1.67 7.01 -15.03
CA HIS A 185 1.40 7.74 -16.27
C HIS A 185 2.17 7.17 -17.46
N ARG A 186 3.48 6.92 -17.31
CA ARG A 186 4.29 6.29 -18.35
C ARG A 186 3.72 4.94 -18.77
N TRP A 187 3.35 4.09 -17.80
CA TRP A 187 2.73 2.80 -18.07
C TRP A 187 1.39 2.92 -18.82
N LEU A 188 0.53 3.87 -18.42
CA LEU A 188 -0.73 4.14 -19.12
C LEU A 188 -0.49 4.47 -20.59
N VAL A 189 0.40 5.42 -20.87
CA VAL A 189 0.69 5.88 -22.24
C VAL A 189 1.37 4.80 -23.07
N ASP A 190 2.38 4.12 -22.52
CA ASP A 190 3.19 3.15 -23.28
C ASP A 190 2.47 1.83 -23.53
N LYS A 191 1.62 1.37 -22.60
CA LYS A 191 1.02 0.02 -22.62
C LYS A 191 -0.46 0.02 -22.33
N GLY A 192 -0.90 0.79 -21.34
CA GLY A 192 -2.27 0.74 -20.83
C GLY A 192 -3.31 1.11 -21.88
N ILE A 193 -3.15 2.27 -22.52
CA ILE A 193 -4.10 2.79 -23.51
C ILE A 193 -4.22 1.85 -24.71
N ALA A 194 -3.09 1.35 -25.22
CA ALA A 194 -3.06 0.43 -26.36
C ALA A 194 -3.77 -0.91 -26.07
N SER A 195 -3.92 -1.29 -24.80
CA SER A 195 -4.64 -2.51 -24.41
C SER A 195 -6.17 -2.37 -24.45
N LEU A 196 -6.69 -1.13 -24.57
CA LEU A 196 -8.11 -0.84 -24.70
C LEU A 196 -8.56 -0.82 -26.17
N PRO A 197 -9.87 -1.04 -26.45
CA PRO A 197 -10.42 -0.77 -27.77
C PRO A 197 -10.19 0.69 -28.20
N ALA A 198 -9.94 0.90 -29.50
CA ALA A 198 -9.55 2.21 -30.06
C ALA A 198 -10.50 3.36 -29.69
N GLY A 199 -11.81 3.08 -29.58
CA GLY A 199 -12.81 4.07 -29.18
C GLY A 199 -12.58 4.70 -27.80
N TYR A 200 -11.83 4.03 -26.91
CA TYR A 200 -11.51 4.54 -25.58
C TYR A 200 -10.20 5.32 -25.53
N HIS A 201 -9.38 5.33 -26.59
CA HIS A 201 -8.04 5.92 -26.55
C HIS A 201 -8.08 7.42 -26.25
N GLY A 202 -9.03 8.17 -26.83
CA GLY A 202 -9.18 9.61 -26.56
C GLY A 202 -9.47 9.90 -25.08
N PHE A 203 -10.45 9.18 -24.51
CA PHE A 203 -10.80 9.29 -23.09
C PHE A 203 -9.64 8.83 -22.18
N ALA A 204 -8.97 7.75 -22.53
CA ALA A 204 -7.88 7.22 -21.72
C ALA A 204 -6.65 8.13 -21.70
N ASN A 205 -6.35 8.83 -22.80
CA ASN A 205 -5.33 9.88 -22.84
C ASN A 205 -5.69 11.05 -21.91
N GLN A 206 -6.94 11.52 -21.92
CA GLN A 206 -7.38 12.59 -21.00
C GLN A 206 -7.20 12.20 -19.54
N VAL A 207 -7.46 10.93 -19.20
CA VAL A 207 -7.25 10.45 -17.83
C VAL A 207 -5.77 10.29 -17.49
N ALA A 208 -4.91 9.91 -18.45
CA ALA A 208 -3.46 9.94 -18.24
C ALA A 208 -2.97 11.38 -17.95
N ASP A 209 -3.43 12.37 -18.71
CA ASP A 209 -3.12 13.78 -18.48
C ASP A 209 -3.62 14.24 -17.09
N GLU A 210 -4.82 13.79 -16.68
CA GLU A 210 -5.39 14.05 -15.35
C GLU A 210 -4.49 13.52 -14.24
N VAL A 211 -3.91 12.32 -14.39
CA VAL A 211 -2.95 11.76 -13.43
C VAL A 211 -1.72 12.66 -13.29
N MET A 212 -1.16 13.13 -14.41
CA MET A 212 0.02 14.03 -14.37
C MET A 212 -0.28 15.39 -13.76
N ALA A 213 -1.48 15.92 -14.02
CA ALA A 213 -1.92 17.21 -13.51
C ALA A 213 -2.35 17.18 -12.03
N THR A 214 -2.46 16.00 -11.41
CA THR A 214 -3.04 15.85 -10.08
C THR A 214 -2.00 15.60 -8.98
N TYR A 215 -2.15 16.32 -7.86
CA TYR A 215 -1.36 16.09 -6.64
C TYR A 215 -1.61 14.68 -6.07
N PRO A 216 -0.57 13.91 -5.66
CA PRO A 216 -0.72 12.52 -5.23
C PRO A 216 -1.72 12.30 -4.08
N TYR A 217 -1.81 13.25 -3.15
CA TYR A 217 -2.70 13.14 -2.00
C TYR A 217 -4.04 13.85 -2.19
N LYS A 218 -4.35 14.32 -3.40
CA LYS A 218 -5.69 14.83 -3.74
C LYS A 218 -6.71 13.70 -3.60
N LYS A 219 -7.87 14.00 -3.01
CA LYS A 219 -8.96 13.03 -2.84
C LYS A 219 -9.58 12.67 -4.18
N ILE A 220 -9.94 11.40 -4.32
CA ILE A 220 -10.68 10.92 -5.49
C ILE A 220 -12.16 11.23 -5.26
N GLN A 221 -12.81 11.85 -6.25
CA GLN A 221 -14.23 12.16 -6.16
C GLN A 221 -15.10 10.90 -6.20
N GLY A 222 -16.22 10.96 -5.49
CA GLY A 222 -17.19 9.86 -5.43
C GLY A 222 -16.75 8.68 -4.57
N HIS A 223 -15.71 8.83 -3.74
CA HIS A 223 -15.37 7.90 -2.66
C HIS A 223 -15.66 8.53 -1.29
N PRO A 224 -15.81 7.72 -0.22
CA PRO A 224 -15.88 8.20 1.15
C PRO A 224 -14.67 9.09 1.50
N ASN A 225 -14.85 10.03 2.43
CA ASN A 225 -13.78 10.93 2.87
C ASN A 225 -12.79 10.22 3.82
N LEU A 226 -12.12 9.17 3.34
CA LEU A 226 -11.07 8.44 4.05
C LEU A 226 -9.69 8.96 3.64
N THR A 227 -8.73 8.90 4.56
CA THR A 227 -7.37 9.43 4.36
C THR A 227 -6.64 8.80 3.19
N ASP A 228 -6.87 7.51 2.95
CA ASP A 228 -6.20 6.71 1.92
C ASP A 228 -6.92 6.68 0.55
N TYR A 229 -8.10 7.30 0.41
CA TYR A 229 -8.79 7.46 -0.88
C TYR A 229 -8.32 8.70 -1.64
N ALA A 230 -7.03 8.67 -1.99
CA ALA A 230 -6.34 9.70 -2.77
C ALA A 230 -5.68 9.11 -4.02
N TYR A 231 -5.24 9.95 -4.96
CA TYR A 231 -4.66 9.49 -6.25
C TYR A 231 -3.50 8.52 -6.08
N VAL A 232 -2.70 8.64 -5.02
CA VAL A 232 -1.61 7.70 -4.71
C VAL A 232 -2.07 6.24 -4.60
N MET A 233 -3.32 5.99 -4.20
CA MET A 233 -3.92 4.65 -4.19
C MET A 233 -3.97 4.04 -5.59
N LEU A 234 -4.27 4.85 -6.61
CA LEU A 234 -4.42 4.41 -7.99
C LEU A 234 -3.09 3.97 -8.61
N TYR A 235 -1.95 4.51 -8.14
CA TYR A 235 -0.63 4.16 -8.67
C TYR A 235 -0.25 2.71 -8.37
N THR A 236 -0.90 2.08 -7.39
CA THR A 236 -0.71 0.65 -7.09
C THR A 236 -1.27 -0.28 -8.17
N VAL A 237 -2.06 0.25 -9.10
CA VAL A 237 -2.66 -0.53 -10.19
C VAL A 237 -1.67 -0.76 -11.34
N SER A 238 -0.65 0.09 -11.53
CA SER A 238 0.39 -0.17 -12.52
C SER A 238 1.31 -1.32 -12.07
N PRO A 239 1.69 -2.25 -12.95
CA PRO A 239 2.68 -3.28 -12.62
C PRO A 239 4.08 -2.67 -12.41
N PRO A 240 4.94 -3.27 -11.57
CA PRO A 240 4.73 -4.49 -10.80
C PRO A 240 4.19 -4.22 -9.37
N GLU A 241 3.41 -3.16 -9.18
CA GLU A 241 2.91 -2.79 -7.85
C GLU A 241 1.80 -3.72 -7.35
N TRP A 242 1.73 -3.82 -6.02
CA TRP A 242 0.73 -4.60 -5.30
C TRP A 242 -0.42 -3.70 -4.87
N LEU A 243 -1.65 -4.16 -5.05
CA LEU A 243 -2.80 -3.43 -4.52
C LEU A 243 -2.75 -3.39 -2.98
N THR A 244 -3.09 -2.22 -2.45
CA THR A 244 -3.21 -1.99 -1.01
C THR A 244 -4.62 -2.32 -0.52
N ASP A 245 -4.79 -2.47 0.80
CA ASP A 245 -6.08 -2.56 1.47
C ASP A 245 -7.03 -1.44 1.01
N ALA A 246 -6.51 -0.21 0.84
CA ALA A 246 -7.30 0.93 0.39
C ALA A 246 -7.92 0.67 -1.00
N ALA A 247 -7.12 0.18 -1.96
CA ALA A 247 -7.60 -0.11 -3.31
C ALA A 247 -8.66 -1.22 -3.32
N ILE A 248 -8.43 -2.32 -2.60
CA ILE A 248 -9.39 -3.44 -2.53
C ILE A 248 -10.68 -2.99 -1.83
N ARG A 249 -10.56 -2.24 -0.72
CA ARG A 249 -11.72 -1.69 -0.01
C ARG A 249 -12.51 -0.73 -0.90
N ALA A 250 -11.83 0.09 -1.69
CA ALA A 250 -12.48 1.00 -2.65
C ALA A 250 -13.26 0.24 -3.73
N VAL A 251 -12.76 -0.89 -4.22
CA VAL A 251 -13.52 -1.78 -5.13
C VAL A 251 -14.76 -2.34 -4.44
N CYS A 252 -14.60 -2.91 -3.24
CA CYS A 252 -15.72 -3.45 -2.48
C CYS A 252 -16.77 -2.38 -2.18
N TRP A 253 -16.35 -1.17 -1.80
CA TRP A 253 -17.25 -0.06 -1.54
C TRP A 253 -18.03 0.37 -2.79
N ARG A 254 -17.36 0.54 -3.93
CA ARG A 254 -18.06 0.86 -5.19
C ARG A 254 -19.07 -0.22 -5.56
N LEU A 255 -18.70 -1.49 -5.43
CA LEU A 255 -19.63 -2.60 -5.68
C LEU A 255 -20.85 -2.53 -4.75
N THR A 256 -20.69 -2.17 -3.48
CA THR A 256 -21.83 -2.04 -2.55
C THR A 256 -22.74 -0.85 -2.86
N GLU A 257 -22.20 0.23 -3.43
CA GLU A 257 -23.00 1.37 -3.89
C GLU A 257 -23.73 1.05 -5.19
N ASP A 258 -23.05 0.45 -6.15
CA ASP A 258 -23.59 0.14 -7.48
C ASP A 258 -24.57 -1.05 -7.45
N TYR A 259 -24.34 -2.00 -6.53
CA TYR A 259 -25.13 -3.22 -6.35
C TYR A 259 -25.56 -3.37 -4.88
N PRO A 260 -26.72 -2.80 -4.50
CA PRO A 260 -27.23 -2.84 -3.13
C PRO A 260 -27.51 -4.25 -2.59
N THR A 261 -27.47 -5.28 -3.45
CA THR A 261 -27.59 -6.69 -3.05
C THR A 261 -26.26 -7.28 -2.59
N CYS A 262 -25.15 -6.54 -2.61
CA CYS A 262 -23.87 -7.01 -2.11
C CYS A 262 -23.44 -6.31 -0.81
N ARG A 263 -22.57 -6.98 -0.05
CA ARG A 263 -22.00 -6.47 1.21
C ARG A 263 -20.51 -6.74 1.29
N PHE A 264 -19.78 -5.81 1.88
CA PHE A 264 -18.37 -5.97 2.24
C PHE A 264 -18.26 -6.37 3.72
N ALA A 265 -17.65 -7.53 4.00
CA ALA A 265 -17.54 -8.06 5.35
C ALA A 265 -16.42 -7.42 6.19
N GLY A 266 -15.50 -6.69 5.57
CA GLY A 266 -14.24 -6.27 6.18
C GLY A 266 -13.07 -7.12 5.68
N PHE A 267 -11.87 -6.89 6.23
CA PHE A 267 -10.68 -7.67 5.92
C PHE A 267 -10.48 -8.78 6.95
N GLN A 268 -10.18 -9.99 6.49
CA GLN A 268 -9.77 -11.09 7.36
C GLN A 268 -8.25 -11.31 7.23
N SER A 269 -7.54 -11.25 8.34
CA SER A 269 -6.15 -11.71 8.37
C SER A 269 -6.10 -13.23 8.24
N ALA A 270 -5.20 -13.73 7.40
CA ALA A 270 -5.01 -15.15 7.18
C ALA A 270 -3.52 -15.50 7.27
N SER A 271 -3.22 -16.73 7.66
CA SER A 271 -1.85 -17.23 7.75
C SER A 271 -1.77 -18.67 7.27
N PRO A 272 -0.74 -19.08 6.50
CA PRO A 272 -0.56 -20.48 6.18
C PRO A 272 -0.23 -21.26 7.45
N LYS A 273 -0.79 -22.48 7.60
CA LYS A 273 -0.46 -23.35 8.73
C LYS A 273 1.03 -23.70 8.70
N GLN A 274 1.77 -23.29 9.73
CA GLN A 274 3.12 -23.81 9.95
C GLN A 274 3.03 -25.27 10.41
N LYS A 275 3.87 -26.16 9.85
CA LYS A 275 3.92 -27.56 10.28
C LYS A 275 4.21 -27.63 11.78
N ARG A 276 3.29 -28.26 12.51
CA ARG A 276 3.31 -28.57 13.96
C ARG A 276 3.18 -27.36 14.90
N THR A 277 1.94 -27.06 15.25
CA THR A 277 1.57 -26.92 16.66
C THR A 277 0.14 -27.39 16.85
N ARG A 278 0.00 -28.57 17.46
CA ARG A 278 -1.25 -28.99 18.10
C ARG A 278 -1.43 -28.02 19.27
N ASN A 279 -2.36 -27.08 19.20
CA ASN A 279 -3.29 -26.73 20.29
C ASN A 279 -4.02 -25.40 20.05
N LYS A 280 -5.28 -25.45 20.51
CA LYS A 280 -6.37 -24.47 20.45
C LYS A 280 -7.07 -24.39 19.09
N GLU A 281 -8.36 -24.72 19.12
CA GLU A 281 -9.38 -24.16 18.24
C GLU A 281 -9.31 -22.63 18.37
N ASN A 282 -8.31 -22.01 17.73
CA ASN A 282 -8.36 -20.60 17.47
C ASN A 282 -9.40 -20.46 16.36
N ASP A 283 -10.44 -19.70 16.68
CA ASP A 283 -11.41 -19.22 15.71
C ASP A 283 -10.65 -18.60 14.53
N LEU A 284 -10.68 -19.25 13.38
CA LEU A 284 -9.92 -18.83 12.20
C LEU A 284 -10.51 -17.60 11.52
N VAL A 285 -11.71 -17.20 11.96
CA VAL A 285 -12.45 -16.06 11.45
C VAL A 285 -12.61 -15.08 12.60
N ASP A 286 -12.26 -13.83 12.38
CA ASP A 286 -12.43 -12.79 13.38
C ASP A 286 -13.90 -12.65 13.77
N VAL A 287 -14.15 -12.47 15.08
CA VAL A 287 -15.51 -12.43 15.62
C VAL A 287 -16.35 -11.34 14.95
N SER A 288 -15.75 -10.17 14.69
CA SER A 288 -16.41 -9.06 13.98
C SER A 288 -16.83 -9.45 12.56
N ILE A 289 -15.95 -10.13 11.83
CA ILE A 289 -16.22 -10.62 10.46
C ILE A 289 -17.35 -11.65 10.50
N ARG A 290 -17.28 -12.63 11.41
CA ARG A 290 -18.34 -13.63 11.55
C ARG A 290 -19.68 -13.00 11.90
N THR A 291 -19.72 -12.08 12.86
CA THR A 291 -20.94 -11.38 13.25
C THR A 291 -21.52 -10.58 12.09
N ALA A 292 -20.68 -9.85 11.34
CA ALA A 292 -21.12 -9.09 10.17
C ALA A 292 -21.72 -10.01 9.10
N VAL A 293 -21.04 -11.11 8.77
CA VAL A 293 -21.54 -12.08 7.79
C VAL A 293 -22.87 -12.69 8.25
N GLN A 294 -22.98 -13.11 9.50
CA GLN A 294 -24.22 -13.65 10.07
C GLN A 294 -25.37 -12.64 10.05
N GLN A 295 -25.08 -11.35 10.19
CA GLN A 295 -26.08 -10.29 10.05
C GLN A 295 -26.50 -10.13 8.59
N TYR A 296 -25.55 -10.08 7.66
CA TYR A 296 -25.84 -9.87 6.24
C TYR A 296 -26.65 -11.00 5.62
N ILE A 297 -26.38 -12.27 5.97
CA ILE A 297 -27.13 -13.40 5.39
C ILE A 297 -28.58 -13.51 5.89
N ARG A 298 -28.94 -12.79 6.96
CA ARG A 298 -30.33 -12.70 7.45
C ARG A 298 -31.13 -11.61 6.75
N ASP A 299 -30.46 -10.74 6.01
CA ASP A 299 -31.08 -9.71 5.19
C ASP A 299 -31.38 -10.32 3.81
N ASP A 300 -32.68 -10.56 3.54
CA ASP A 300 -33.15 -11.19 2.30
C ASP A 300 -32.78 -10.40 1.03
N SER A 301 -32.40 -9.11 1.16
CA SER A 301 -31.90 -8.32 0.03
C SER A 301 -30.47 -8.67 -0.36
N VAL A 302 -29.70 -9.32 0.51
CA VAL A 302 -28.29 -9.63 0.27
C VAL A 302 -28.16 -10.92 -0.53
N GLN A 303 -27.50 -10.83 -1.68
CA GLN A 303 -27.19 -11.93 -2.57
C GLN A 303 -25.72 -12.34 -2.51
N THR A 304 -24.81 -11.39 -2.28
CA THR A 304 -23.36 -11.63 -2.33
C THR A 304 -22.63 -10.94 -1.18
N VAL A 305 -21.78 -11.66 -0.45
CA VAL A 305 -20.87 -11.09 0.56
C VAL A 305 -19.43 -11.27 0.10
N MET A 306 -18.66 -10.17 0.10
CA MET A 306 -17.25 -10.12 -0.28
C MET A 306 -16.37 -10.09 0.96
N LEU A 307 -15.39 -11.00 1.03
CA LEU A 307 -14.42 -11.09 2.11
C LEU A 307 -13.00 -11.25 1.57
N PRO A 308 -12.21 -10.16 1.47
CA PRO A 308 -10.80 -10.23 1.13
C PRO A 308 -10.00 -10.83 2.29
N LEU A 309 -9.01 -11.66 1.95
CA LEU A 309 -8.10 -12.30 2.89
C LEU A 309 -6.69 -11.72 2.69
N ASN A 310 -6.10 -11.16 3.75
CA ASN A 310 -4.75 -10.60 3.72
C ASN A 310 -3.78 -11.54 4.44
N PHE A 311 -2.76 -12.03 3.72
CA PHE A 311 -1.69 -12.84 4.27
C PHE A 311 -0.48 -11.99 4.63
N ASP A 312 -0.55 -11.29 5.77
CA ASP A 312 0.53 -10.47 6.35
C ASP A 312 1.12 -9.42 5.37
N ASN A 313 0.29 -8.88 4.48
CA ASN A 313 0.67 -7.99 3.38
C ASN A 313 1.65 -8.62 2.39
N PHE A 314 1.67 -9.96 2.28
CA PHE A 314 2.46 -10.73 1.31
C PHE A 314 1.62 -11.31 0.17
N HIS A 315 0.32 -11.51 0.38
CA HIS A 315 -0.55 -12.12 -0.62
C HIS A 315 -2.02 -11.80 -0.35
N TRP A 316 -2.80 -11.75 -1.42
CA TRP A 316 -4.25 -11.53 -1.38
C TRP A 316 -4.98 -12.75 -1.91
N CYS A 317 -5.94 -13.23 -1.11
CA CYS A 317 -6.95 -14.20 -1.53
C CYS A 317 -8.34 -13.64 -1.23
N CYS A 318 -9.39 -14.39 -1.54
CA CYS A 318 -10.73 -14.00 -1.11
C CYS A 318 -11.66 -15.17 -0.83
N VAL A 319 -12.69 -14.87 -0.05
CA VAL A 319 -13.92 -15.63 0.09
C VAL A 319 -15.08 -14.82 -0.48
N VAL A 320 -15.98 -15.48 -1.20
CA VAL A 320 -17.24 -14.90 -1.68
C VAL A 320 -18.39 -15.79 -1.28
N ILE A 321 -19.36 -15.24 -0.55
CA ILE A 321 -20.55 -15.96 -0.12
C ILE A 321 -21.70 -15.57 -1.04
N LYS A 322 -22.25 -16.55 -1.76
CA LYS A 322 -23.50 -16.43 -2.51
C LYS A 322 -24.64 -16.89 -1.63
N VAL A 323 -25.40 -15.94 -1.10
CA VAL A 323 -26.45 -16.16 -0.10
C VAL A 323 -27.59 -16.99 -0.71
N THR A 324 -28.11 -16.56 -1.85
CA THR A 324 -29.24 -17.24 -2.53
C THR A 324 -28.89 -18.65 -3.00
N GLU A 325 -27.67 -18.86 -3.51
CA GLU A 325 -27.22 -20.18 -3.98
C GLU A 325 -26.75 -21.08 -2.84
N LYS A 326 -26.63 -20.56 -1.61
CA LYS A 326 -26.03 -21.22 -0.46
C LYS A 326 -24.64 -21.77 -0.77
N ARG A 327 -23.75 -20.92 -1.29
CA ARG A 327 -22.38 -21.29 -1.67
C ARG A 327 -21.35 -20.36 -1.04
N ILE A 328 -20.24 -20.94 -0.59
CA ILE A 328 -19.05 -20.24 -0.09
C ILE A 328 -17.92 -20.56 -1.05
N TYR A 329 -17.54 -19.60 -1.87
CA TYR A 329 -16.40 -19.70 -2.76
C TYR A 329 -15.15 -19.23 -2.04
N PHE A 330 -14.05 -19.95 -2.16
CA PHE A 330 -12.73 -19.47 -1.78
C PHE A 330 -11.80 -19.49 -2.99
N TYR A 331 -10.90 -18.52 -3.06
CA TYR A 331 -10.07 -18.28 -4.22
C TYR A 331 -8.68 -17.81 -3.82
N ASP A 332 -7.66 -18.51 -4.31
CA ASP A 332 -6.26 -18.09 -4.29
C ASP A 332 -5.77 -17.92 -5.74
N PRO A 333 -5.43 -16.69 -6.18
CA PRO A 333 -4.92 -16.44 -7.53
C PRO A 333 -3.65 -17.23 -7.87
N LEU A 334 -2.80 -17.55 -6.89
CA LEU A 334 -1.57 -18.32 -7.11
C LEU A 334 -1.81 -19.83 -7.08
N ASN A 335 -2.98 -20.27 -6.60
CA ASN A 335 -3.34 -21.66 -6.36
C ASN A 335 -2.22 -22.45 -5.65
N GLN A 336 -1.54 -21.81 -4.70
CA GLN A 336 -0.48 -22.44 -3.92
C GLN A 336 -1.11 -23.18 -2.74
N THR A 337 -0.76 -24.45 -2.58
CA THR A 337 -1.34 -25.36 -1.58
C THR A 337 -1.42 -24.74 -0.18
N ALA A 338 -0.41 -23.98 0.24
CA ALA A 338 -0.37 -23.36 1.55
C ALA A 338 -1.48 -22.31 1.76
N TYR A 339 -1.72 -21.43 0.77
CA TYR A 339 -2.76 -20.40 0.82
C TYR A 339 -4.14 -20.98 0.54
N VAL A 340 -4.26 -21.88 -0.45
CA VAL A 340 -5.50 -22.62 -0.76
C VAL A 340 -6.04 -23.32 0.48
N ASN A 341 -5.19 -24.03 1.22
CA ASN A 341 -5.59 -24.71 2.44
C ASN A 341 -6.08 -23.73 3.51
N ALA A 342 -5.38 -22.61 3.71
CA ALA A 342 -5.81 -21.59 4.66
C ALA A 342 -7.16 -20.95 4.28
N CYS A 343 -7.38 -20.69 2.99
CA CYS A 343 -8.66 -20.18 2.48
C CYS A 343 -9.79 -21.19 2.68
N SER A 344 -9.52 -22.47 2.39
CA SER A 344 -10.46 -23.58 2.60
C SER A 344 -10.82 -23.75 4.08
N ASP A 345 -9.82 -23.66 4.97
CA ASP A 345 -10.04 -23.72 6.42
C ASP A 345 -10.95 -22.58 6.89
N ILE A 346 -10.69 -21.34 6.47
CA ILE A 346 -11.54 -20.17 6.76
C ILE A 346 -12.97 -20.39 6.26
N ALA A 347 -13.15 -20.77 4.99
CA ALA A 347 -14.46 -21.02 4.41
C ALA A 347 -15.22 -22.16 5.14
N THR A 348 -14.50 -23.20 5.55
CA THR A 348 -15.06 -24.33 6.31
C THR A 348 -15.45 -23.90 7.73
N THR A 349 -14.64 -23.07 8.39
CA THR A 349 -15.00 -22.47 9.69
C THR A 349 -16.28 -21.64 9.59
N MET A 350 -16.44 -20.83 8.54
CA MET A 350 -17.68 -20.08 8.31
C MET A 350 -18.90 -21.01 8.13
N LYS A 351 -18.74 -22.10 7.36
CA LYS A 351 -19.78 -23.13 7.21
C LYS A 351 -20.23 -23.68 8.57
N ILE A 352 -19.30 -24.19 9.38
CA ILE A 352 -19.66 -24.85 10.64
C ILE A 352 -20.17 -23.87 11.72
N THR A 353 -19.79 -22.59 11.66
CA THR A 353 -20.13 -21.56 12.68
C THR A 353 -21.32 -20.66 12.32
N GLY A 354 -22.11 -20.99 11.29
CA GLY A 354 -23.35 -20.25 11.00
C GLY A 354 -23.92 -20.37 9.59
N LEU A 355 -23.27 -21.13 8.71
CA LEU A 355 -23.66 -21.33 7.31
C LEU A 355 -23.73 -22.83 7.00
N GLN A 356 -24.31 -23.64 7.90
CA GLN A 356 -24.16 -25.10 7.87
C GLN A 356 -24.75 -25.74 6.60
N ASP A 357 -25.78 -25.12 6.04
CA ASP A 357 -26.47 -25.54 4.82
C ASP A 357 -25.79 -25.05 3.52
N TYR A 358 -24.67 -24.31 3.62
CA TYR A 358 -23.93 -23.82 2.46
C TYR A 358 -22.91 -24.84 1.96
N ASN A 359 -22.63 -24.83 0.66
CA ASN A 359 -21.58 -25.61 0.02
C ASN A 359 -20.28 -24.81 -0.13
N VAL A 360 -19.16 -25.38 0.32
CA VAL A 360 -17.83 -24.77 0.15
C VAL A 360 -17.25 -25.22 -1.19
N ILE A 361 -16.81 -24.26 -2.01
CA ILE A 361 -16.37 -24.50 -3.39
C ILE A 361 -15.03 -23.80 -3.65
N SER A 362 -14.04 -24.56 -4.12
CA SER A 362 -12.78 -23.99 -4.58
C SER A 362 -12.97 -23.27 -5.91
N GLN A 363 -12.43 -22.07 -6.04
CA GLN A 363 -12.21 -21.43 -7.34
C GLN A 363 -10.74 -21.58 -7.69
N ASN A 364 -10.47 -22.28 -8.79
CA ASN A 364 -9.10 -22.58 -9.24
C ASN A 364 -8.72 -21.77 -10.49
N ASN A 365 -9.62 -20.93 -10.98
CA ASN A 365 -9.41 -20.06 -12.14
C ASN A 365 -10.08 -18.72 -11.89
N PRO A 366 -9.56 -17.64 -12.49
CA PRO A 366 -8.31 -17.57 -13.28
C PRO A 366 -7.04 -17.72 -12.41
N LEU A 367 -5.88 -18.03 -13.00
CA LEU A 367 -4.60 -18.17 -12.29
C LEU A 367 -3.68 -17.00 -12.60
N GLN A 368 -2.98 -16.49 -11.59
CA GLN A 368 -1.90 -15.53 -11.78
C GLN A 368 -0.57 -16.26 -12.04
N PHE A 369 0.27 -15.66 -12.87
CA PHE A 369 1.61 -16.15 -13.17
C PHE A 369 2.73 -15.18 -12.76
N ASP A 370 2.37 -13.94 -12.41
CA ASP A 370 3.31 -12.96 -11.87
C ASP A 370 3.34 -12.97 -10.32
N GLY A 371 4.28 -12.21 -9.74
CA GLY A 371 4.47 -12.11 -8.30
C GLY A 371 3.77 -10.92 -7.63
N PHE A 372 2.82 -10.24 -8.30
CA PHE A 372 2.31 -8.94 -7.82
C PHE A 372 0.84 -8.64 -8.14
N SER A 373 0.15 -9.49 -8.90
CA SER A 373 -1.24 -9.25 -9.34
C SER A 373 -2.32 -9.80 -8.42
N CYS A 374 -2.00 -10.43 -7.30
CA CYS A 374 -3.00 -11.15 -6.49
C CYS A 374 -4.18 -10.28 -6.07
N GLY A 375 -3.94 -9.03 -5.68
CA GLY A 375 -5.00 -8.07 -5.38
C GLY A 375 -5.88 -7.73 -6.59
N VAL A 376 -5.30 -7.64 -7.80
CA VAL A 376 -6.06 -7.41 -9.06
C VAL A 376 -6.98 -8.58 -9.34
N TYR A 377 -6.48 -9.80 -9.23
CA TYR A 377 -7.28 -11.03 -9.40
C TYR A 377 -8.40 -11.12 -8.36
N VAL A 378 -8.14 -10.78 -7.10
CA VAL A 378 -9.17 -10.71 -6.04
C VAL A 378 -10.24 -9.68 -6.38
N CYS A 379 -9.86 -8.48 -6.81
CA CYS A 379 -10.83 -7.44 -7.21
C CYS A 379 -11.72 -7.92 -8.36
N TRP A 380 -11.13 -8.55 -9.38
CA TRP A 380 -11.89 -9.08 -10.51
C TRP A 380 -12.76 -10.28 -10.14
N MET A 381 -12.32 -11.12 -9.20
CA MET A 381 -13.18 -12.18 -8.65
C MET A 381 -14.42 -11.59 -7.98
N PHE A 382 -14.28 -10.51 -7.21
CA PHE A 382 -15.43 -9.81 -6.64
C PHE A 382 -16.33 -9.20 -7.71
N ILE A 383 -15.77 -8.46 -8.65
CA ILE A 383 -16.51 -7.84 -9.75
C ILE A 383 -17.31 -8.90 -10.53
N HIS A 384 -16.68 -10.01 -10.92
CA HIS A 384 -17.32 -11.11 -11.63
C HIS A 384 -18.42 -11.79 -10.82
N LYS A 385 -18.22 -11.98 -9.51
CA LYS A 385 -19.25 -12.60 -8.66
C LYS A 385 -20.38 -11.64 -8.35
N VAL A 386 -20.16 -10.34 -8.26
CA VAL A 386 -21.22 -9.36 -7.95
C VAL A 386 -22.05 -9.02 -9.19
N ILE A 387 -21.43 -8.87 -10.37
CA ILE A 387 -22.10 -8.43 -11.60
C ILE A 387 -22.54 -9.65 -12.41
N PRO A 388 -23.85 -9.98 -12.45
CA PRO A 388 -24.32 -11.15 -13.18
C PRO A 388 -24.04 -11.04 -14.69
N GLY A 389 -23.61 -12.14 -15.31
CA GLY A 389 -23.38 -12.21 -16.76
C GLY A 389 -22.12 -11.51 -17.26
N LEU A 390 -21.32 -10.89 -16.38
CA LEU A 390 -20.05 -10.30 -16.76
C LEU A 390 -19.02 -11.41 -16.99
N HIS A 391 -18.71 -11.69 -18.25
CA HIS A 391 -17.64 -12.62 -18.63
C HIS A 391 -16.44 -11.85 -19.16
N VAL A 392 -15.39 -11.82 -18.36
CA VAL A 392 -14.14 -11.13 -18.68
C VAL A 392 -12.96 -12.08 -18.53
N ASP A 393 -12.17 -12.19 -19.59
CA ASP A 393 -10.93 -12.97 -19.53
C ASP A 393 -9.93 -12.31 -18.60
N MET A 394 -9.32 -13.13 -17.75
CA MET A 394 -8.28 -12.77 -16.78
C MET A 394 -7.01 -13.59 -17.04
N ILE A 395 -6.70 -13.81 -18.32
CA ILE A 395 -5.46 -14.45 -18.76
C ILE A 395 -4.34 -13.41 -18.85
N ASP A 396 -3.09 -13.86 -18.85
CA ASP A 396 -1.91 -12.98 -18.83
C ASP A 396 -1.92 -11.91 -19.94
N THR A 397 -2.29 -12.28 -21.16
CA THR A 397 -2.36 -11.35 -22.30
C THR A 397 -3.40 -10.23 -22.12
N SER A 398 -4.44 -10.48 -21.30
CA SER A 398 -5.49 -9.51 -20.99
C SER A 398 -5.20 -8.69 -19.72
N LEU A 399 -4.21 -9.07 -18.91
CA LEU A 399 -4.00 -8.52 -17.57
C LEU A 399 -3.69 -7.02 -17.59
N THR A 400 -2.97 -6.54 -18.60
CA THR A 400 -2.73 -5.10 -18.79
C THR A 400 -4.07 -4.35 -18.94
N ARG A 401 -4.96 -4.85 -19.80
CA ARG A 401 -6.30 -4.28 -19.98
C ARG A 401 -7.11 -4.32 -18.69
N ARG A 402 -7.05 -5.43 -17.94
CA ARG A 402 -7.78 -5.60 -16.68
C ARG A 402 -7.29 -4.68 -15.58
N ARG A 403 -6.00 -4.36 -15.53
CA ARG A 403 -5.45 -3.32 -14.65
C ARG A 403 -5.96 -1.94 -15.06
N VAL A 404 -5.95 -1.62 -16.35
CA VAL A 404 -6.45 -0.34 -16.85
C VAL A 404 -7.93 -0.15 -16.51
N GLU A 405 -8.78 -1.13 -16.81
CA GLU A 405 -10.21 -1.10 -16.49
C GLU A 405 -10.46 -1.00 -14.98
N LEU A 406 -9.68 -1.70 -14.15
CA LEU A 406 -9.76 -1.59 -12.69
C LEU A 406 -9.37 -0.18 -12.21
N PHE A 407 -8.34 0.41 -12.80
CA PHE A 407 -7.94 1.79 -12.53
C PHE A 407 -9.07 2.78 -12.87
N PHE A 408 -9.72 2.63 -14.04
CA PHE A 408 -10.88 3.45 -14.42
C PHE A 408 -12.05 3.27 -13.46
N TYR A 409 -12.32 2.03 -13.05
CA TYR A 409 -13.38 1.75 -12.07
C TYR A 409 -13.09 2.44 -10.74
N LEU A 410 -11.87 2.33 -10.22
CA LEU A 410 -11.45 3.01 -9.00
C LEU A 410 -11.55 4.54 -9.10
N LEU A 411 -11.13 5.13 -10.22
CA LEU A 411 -11.11 6.57 -10.42
C LEU A 411 -12.51 7.17 -10.68
N LYS A 412 -13.31 6.56 -11.56
CA LYS A 412 -14.56 7.13 -12.08
C LYS A 412 -15.83 6.39 -11.66
N GLY A 413 -15.70 5.21 -11.04
CA GLY A 413 -16.86 4.39 -10.68
C GLY A 413 -17.55 3.72 -11.85
N ARG A 414 -16.83 3.49 -12.96
CA ARG A 414 -17.38 2.88 -14.17
C ARG A 414 -16.43 1.84 -14.75
N LEU A 415 -16.95 0.66 -15.07
CA LEU A 415 -16.24 -0.39 -15.80
C LEU A 415 -16.37 -0.15 -17.31
N LEU A 416 -15.26 -0.27 -18.05
CA LEU A 416 -15.22 -0.22 -19.52
C LEU A 416 -15.21 -1.66 -20.07
N PRO A 417 -15.93 -2.03 -21.15
CA PRO A 417 -17.11 -1.43 -21.77
C PRO A 417 -18.39 -2.21 -21.36
N LEU A 418 -19.23 -1.64 -20.49
CA LEU A 418 -20.63 -2.08 -20.41
C LEU A 418 -21.51 -1.37 -21.45
N GLU A 419 -20.99 -0.35 -22.15
CA GLU A 419 -21.60 0.24 -23.34
C GLU A 419 -21.02 -0.44 -24.59
N GLY A 420 -21.74 -1.46 -25.07
CA GLY A 420 -21.38 -2.28 -26.22
C GLY A 420 -22.35 -3.43 -26.51
N ASN A 421 -23.26 -3.77 -25.58
CA ASN A 421 -24.38 -4.70 -25.83
C ASN A 421 -25.70 -3.96 -26.14
N THR A 422 -25.64 -2.79 -26.77
CA THR A 422 -26.82 -2.26 -27.47
C THR A 422 -26.89 -2.87 -28.87
N ALA A 423 -27.84 -3.80 -29.02
CA ALA A 423 -28.45 -4.27 -30.26
C ALA A 423 -27.55 -5.09 -31.22
N VAL A 424 -27.44 -6.39 -30.92
CA VAL A 424 -27.82 -7.38 -31.94
C VAL A 424 -29.08 -8.05 -31.43
N ALA A 425 -30.22 -7.54 -31.89
CA ALA A 425 -31.48 -8.23 -31.74
C ALA A 425 -31.42 -9.53 -32.56
N SER A 426 -31.75 -10.64 -31.88
CA SER A 426 -32.31 -11.90 -32.38
C SER A 426 -31.60 -12.61 -33.55
N ASN A 427 -31.13 -13.82 -33.27
CA ASN A 427 -31.74 -15.02 -33.87
C ASN A 427 -31.94 -16.07 -32.77
N PRO A 428 -33.17 -16.50 -32.51
CA PRO A 428 -33.46 -17.67 -31.69
C PRO A 428 -33.53 -18.87 -32.64
N ASP A 429 -32.39 -19.50 -32.92
CA ASP A 429 -32.32 -20.83 -33.52
C ASP A 429 -30.85 -21.27 -33.45
N ASP A 430 -30.49 -21.91 -32.34
CA ASP A 430 -29.38 -22.87 -32.28
C ASP A 430 -29.81 -23.91 -31.25
N GLU A 431 -30.61 -24.86 -31.73
CA GLU A 431 -30.96 -26.07 -31.00
C GLU A 431 -29.67 -26.86 -30.67
N GLU A 432 -29.68 -27.47 -29.48
CA GLU A 432 -28.63 -28.36 -28.97
C GLU A 432 -28.26 -29.49 -29.95
N GLU A 433 -27.14 -29.36 -30.67
CA GLU A 433 -26.48 -30.51 -31.27
C GLU A 433 -25.70 -31.30 -30.19
N LYS A 434 -26.35 -32.34 -29.66
CA LYS A 434 -25.72 -33.39 -28.86
C LYS A 434 -24.59 -34.07 -29.64
N MET A 435 -23.34 -33.81 -29.26
CA MET A 435 -22.21 -34.64 -29.71
C MET A 435 -22.29 -36.04 -29.10
N LYS A 436 -22.38 -37.06 -29.96
CA LYS A 436 -22.25 -38.48 -29.60
C LYS A 436 -20.80 -38.81 -29.23
N ALA A 437 -20.63 -39.61 -28.18
CA ALA A 437 -19.36 -40.21 -27.80
C ALA A 437 -18.90 -41.29 -28.80
N PRO A 438 -17.60 -41.40 -29.14
CA PRO A 438 -17.08 -42.57 -29.84
C PRO A 438 -16.66 -43.67 -28.87
N SER A 439 -17.06 -44.90 -29.18
CA SER A 439 -16.68 -46.14 -28.50
C SER A 439 -15.28 -46.62 -28.89
N SER A 440 -14.66 -47.34 -27.96
CA SER A 440 -13.39 -48.05 -28.01
C SER A 440 -13.38 -49.25 -28.97
N GLU A 441 -12.29 -49.47 -29.73
CA GLU A 441 -11.34 -50.59 -29.56
C GLU A 441 -10.33 -50.73 -30.75
N GLU A 442 -9.06 -50.88 -30.37
CA GLU A 442 -7.94 -51.67 -30.95
C GLU A 442 -7.23 -51.34 -32.31
N LYS A 443 -6.10 -50.60 -32.19
CA LYS A 443 -4.66 -50.87 -32.54
C LYS A 443 -4.25 -51.73 -33.78
N PRO A 444 -2.95 -51.73 -34.20
CA PRO A 444 -1.90 -50.69 -34.26
C PRO A 444 -1.10 -50.68 -35.60
N GLY A 445 -0.30 -49.65 -35.87
CA GLY A 445 0.77 -49.77 -36.88
C GLY A 445 1.45 -48.48 -37.34
N SER A 446 2.76 -48.59 -37.52
CA SER A 446 3.75 -47.73 -38.18
C SER A 446 4.23 -46.45 -37.49
N ASP A 447 5.55 -46.49 -37.30
CA ASP A 447 6.51 -45.50 -36.87
C ASP A 447 6.42 -44.17 -37.61
N GLU A 448 6.65 -43.07 -36.88
CA GLU A 448 7.48 -41.98 -37.39
C GLU A 448 8.09 -41.21 -36.21
N GLU A 449 9.42 -41.21 -36.16
CA GLU A 449 10.26 -40.45 -35.25
C GLU A 449 10.04 -38.94 -35.43
N VAL A 450 9.84 -38.22 -34.32
CA VAL A 450 9.98 -36.75 -34.28
C VAL A 450 11.04 -36.41 -33.23
N PRO A 451 12.12 -35.68 -33.59
CA PRO A 451 13.25 -35.47 -32.71
C PRO A 451 13.02 -34.36 -31.68
N SER A 452 13.54 -34.61 -30.48
CA SER A 452 13.65 -33.70 -29.34
C SER A 452 14.48 -32.46 -29.67
N THR A 453 13.98 -31.27 -29.34
CA THR A 453 14.80 -30.06 -29.26
C THR A 453 14.63 -29.37 -27.91
N GLN A 454 15.76 -28.81 -27.49
CA GLN A 454 16.19 -28.62 -26.12
C GLN A 454 15.70 -27.30 -25.51
N ILE A 455 15.51 -27.35 -24.19
CA ILE A 455 15.45 -26.19 -23.31
C ILE A 455 16.89 -25.70 -23.12
N ALA A 456 17.14 -24.42 -23.40
CA ALA A 456 18.37 -23.72 -23.04
C ALA A 456 18.12 -22.78 -21.86
N GLN A 457 19.19 -22.60 -21.08
CA GLN A 457 19.32 -22.11 -19.71
C GLN A 457 18.81 -20.70 -19.42
#